data_AF-A0A948Q3D8-F1
#
_entry.id   AF-A0A948Q3D8-F1
#
_cell.length_a   1.000
_cell.length_b   1.000
_cell.length_c   1.000
_cell.angle_alpha   90.00
_cell.angle_beta   90.00
_cell.angle_gamma   90.00
#
_symmetry.space_group_name_H-M   'P 1'
#
loop_
_entity.id
_entity.type
_entity.pdbx_description
1 polymer ?
#
loop_
_entity_poly.entity_id
_entity_poly.type
_entity_poly.pdbx_seq_one_letter_code
_entity_poly.pdbx_strand_id
1 'polypeptide(L)'
;MRAVCLILLSWLMLPAPADAGDFAMPRRPVATYSIVARDTVTGQLGVAVQSHWFSVGALVPWAEAGVGAVATQSFVEPSYGPLGLELMRLGRSAEQALQALTSTDEGRDVRQVAMVDATGRVAAHTGALCITAAGHHAGAQYSVQANLMENSTVWGAMARAYEAAEGDLAARLLAALEAAEGEGGDIRGRQSAALLVVSGEPTGVPWRDRLFDLRIEDHPDPVAELRRLVDLQRVYLKLNEGDEAWTRGDVEGAMAAYSEAGALAPDAATNGEAAFWIGITLAGDGRADEAVPYLRRAYAQDPRWAELVGRLPASGLLPDDPQLIAALFQGMKGR
;
A
#
# COMPACT_ATOMS: atom_id res chain seq x y z
N MET A 1 -37.47 -71.74 10.69
CA MET A 1 -36.41 -71.77 11.74
C MET A 1 -35.29 -70.84 11.31
N ARG A 2 -34.80 -70.06 12.26
CA ARG A 2 -34.12 -68.75 12.16
C ARG A 2 -32.98 -68.63 11.14
N ALA A 3 -33.03 -67.56 10.33
CA ALA A 3 -31.93 -67.06 9.51
C ALA A 3 -30.87 -66.39 10.41
N VAL A 4 -29.60 -66.75 10.23
CA VAL A 4 -28.44 -66.10 10.85
C VAL A 4 -27.90 -65.08 9.87
N CYS A 5 -28.00 -63.80 10.24
CA CYS A 5 -27.48 -62.66 9.47
C CYS A 5 -26.00 -62.48 9.83
N LEU A 6 -25.09 -62.74 8.88
CA LEU A 6 -23.66 -62.44 8.99
C LEU A 6 -23.45 -60.95 8.73
N ILE A 7 -23.17 -60.18 9.79
CA ILE A 7 -22.73 -58.79 9.69
C ILE A 7 -21.21 -58.81 9.48
N LEU A 8 -20.77 -58.55 8.25
CA LEU A 8 -19.39 -58.22 7.93
C LEU A 8 -19.14 -56.77 8.39
N LEU A 9 -18.36 -56.59 9.47
CA LEU A 9 -17.78 -55.28 9.82
C LEU A 9 -16.71 -54.95 8.77
N SER A 10 -17.05 -54.13 7.78
CA SER A 10 -16.06 -53.43 6.97
C SER A 10 -15.46 -52.30 7.81
N TRP A 11 -14.20 -52.48 8.21
CA TRP A 11 -13.41 -51.36 8.72
C TRP A 11 -13.17 -50.40 7.55
N LEU A 12 -13.89 -49.27 7.54
CA LEU A 12 -13.52 -48.15 6.68
C LEU A 12 -12.16 -47.64 7.16
N MET A 13 -11.11 -47.97 6.40
CA MET A 13 -9.83 -47.27 6.49
C MET A 13 -10.07 -45.82 6.06
N LEU A 14 -10.18 -44.91 7.03
CA LEU A 14 -10.09 -43.49 6.76
C LEU A 14 -8.71 -43.23 6.13
N PRO A 15 -8.62 -42.52 4.99
CA PRO A 15 -7.33 -42.12 4.46
C PRO A 15 -6.61 -41.26 5.50
N ALA A 16 -5.32 -41.53 5.71
CA ALA A 16 -4.46 -40.63 6.47
C ALA A 16 -4.57 -39.21 5.87
N PRO A 17 -4.55 -38.14 6.68
CA PRO A 17 -4.48 -36.79 6.14
C PRO A 17 -3.24 -36.73 5.23
N ALA A 18 -3.43 -36.23 4.02
CA ALA A 18 -2.34 -35.97 3.09
C ALA A 18 -1.31 -35.09 3.81
N ASP A 19 -0.03 -35.44 3.67
CA ASP A 19 1.09 -34.59 4.08
C ASP A 19 0.78 -33.16 3.64
N ALA A 20 0.63 -32.26 4.61
CA ALA A 20 0.65 -30.84 4.34
C ALA A 20 2.03 -30.58 3.75
N GLY A 21 2.06 -30.38 2.42
CA GLY A 21 3.28 -30.40 1.63
C GLY A 21 4.39 -29.58 2.28
N ASP A 22 5.54 -30.22 2.42
CA ASP A 22 6.81 -29.62 2.80
C ASP A 22 7.01 -28.37 1.91
N PHE A 23 6.76 -27.18 2.46
CA PHE A 23 7.02 -25.92 1.76
C PHE A 23 8.54 -25.81 1.68
N ALA A 24 9.10 -26.35 0.59
CA ALA A 24 10.53 -26.30 0.34
C ALA A 24 11.01 -24.85 0.50
N MET A 25 11.93 -24.64 1.44
CA MET A 25 12.53 -23.34 1.72
C MET A 25 12.92 -22.65 0.40
N PRO A 26 12.49 -21.40 0.16
CA PRO A 26 12.85 -20.68 -1.05
C PRO A 26 14.37 -20.74 -1.23
N ARG A 27 14.87 -21.03 -2.43
CA ARG A 27 16.34 -21.10 -2.65
C ARG A 27 17.00 -19.73 -2.79
N ARG A 28 16.22 -18.64 -2.78
CA ARG A 28 16.68 -17.27 -3.05
C ARG A 28 15.97 -16.28 -2.12
N PRO A 29 16.65 -15.19 -1.71
CA PRO A 29 16.04 -14.14 -0.91
C PRO A 29 15.07 -13.27 -1.71
N VAL A 30 14.04 -12.80 -1.02
CA VAL A 30 12.99 -11.87 -1.42
C VAL A 30 13.03 -10.69 -0.44
N ALA A 31 13.11 -9.47 -0.97
CA ALA A 31 13.34 -8.21 -0.23
C ALA A 31 14.73 -7.99 0.37
N THR A 32 15.10 -6.72 0.24
CA THR A 32 16.46 -6.26 0.24
C THR A 32 16.64 -5.22 1.33
N TYR A 33 15.86 -4.14 1.28
CA TYR A 33 15.75 -3.18 2.36
C TYR A 33 14.29 -2.76 2.55
N SER A 34 13.88 -2.60 3.81
CA SER A 34 12.53 -2.19 4.16
C SER A 34 12.50 -1.41 5.48
N ILE A 35 11.37 -0.78 5.72
CA ILE A 35 11.06 -0.04 6.93
C ILE A 35 9.65 -0.38 7.39
N VAL A 36 9.46 -0.56 8.70
CA VAL A 36 8.15 -0.52 9.37
C VAL A 36 8.13 0.68 10.30
N ALA A 37 7.02 1.40 10.37
CA ALA A 37 6.93 2.54 11.27
C ALA A 37 5.49 2.86 11.70
N ARG A 38 5.38 3.53 12.85
CA ARG A 38 4.16 4.18 13.32
C ARG A 38 4.37 5.69 13.38
N ASP A 39 3.44 6.44 12.82
CA ASP A 39 3.42 7.89 13.02
C ASP A 39 2.91 8.24 14.42
N THR A 40 3.69 9.01 15.17
CA THR A 40 3.37 9.36 16.56
C THR A 40 2.19 10.33 16.68
N VAL A 41 1.93 11.12 15.63
CA VAL A 41 0.86 12.13 15.62
C VAL A 41 -0.46 11.54 15.18
N THR A 42 -0.49 10.88 14.02
CA THR A 42 -1.74 10.34 13.44
C THR A 42 -2.04 8.91 13.87
N GLY A 43 -1.07 8.21 14.45
CA GLY A 43 -1.16 6.78 14.75
C GLY A 43 -1.07 5.87 13.52
N GLN A 44 -0.94 6.42 12.31
CA GLN A 44 -0.81 5.64 11.07
C GLN A 44 0.32 4.62 11.19
N LEU A 45 0.11 3.46 10.57
CA LEU A 45 1.07 2.38 10.52
C LEU A 45 1.47 2.15 9.06
N GLY A 46 2.74 1.86 8.81
CA GLY A 46 3.19 1.68 7.44
C GLY A 46 4.41 0.81 7.28
N VAL A 47 4.52 0.26 6.07
CA VAL A 47 5.64 -0.53 5.60
C VAL A 47 6.05 -0.04 4.22
N ALA A 48 7.34 0.07 3.96
CA ALA A 48 7.86 0.27 2.62
C ALA A 48 9.06 -0.64 2.36
N VAL A 49 9.20 -1.10 1.13
CA VAL A 49 10.20 -2.11 0.74
C VAL A 49 10.65 -1.89 -0.70
N GLN A 50 11.89 -2.25 -1.00
CA GLN A 50 12.41 -2.41 -2.35
C GLN A 50 13.18 -3.74 -2.46
N SER A 51 13.26 -4.28 -3.69
CA SER A 51 14.14 -5.42 -3.99
C SER A 51 14.52 -5.53 -5.47
N HIS A 52 15.64 -6.20 -5.74
CA HIS A 52 15.87 -6.87 -7.03
C HIS A 52 15.18 -8.25 -7.06
N TRP A 53 13.86 -8.24 -6.89
CA TRP A 53 12.99 -9.39 -6.98
C TRP A 53 11.71 -8.95 -7.68
N PHE A 54 11.08 -9.81 -8.47
CA PHE A 54 9.81 -9.47 -9.10
C PHE A 54 8.69 -9.41 -8.06
N SER A 55 7.94 -8.32 -8.04
CA SER A 55 6.72 -8.21 -7.23
C SER A 55 6.89 -8.38 -5.71
N VAL A 56 7.85 -7.66 -5.12
CA VAL A 56 8.11 -7.72 -3.67
C VAL A 56 6.90 -7.31 -2.81
N GLY A 57 6.03 -6.43 -3.33
CA GLY A 57 4.88 -5.88 -2.62
C GLY A 57 3.81 -6.89 -2.25
N ALA A 58 3.78 -8.06 -2.89
CA ALA A 58 2.83 -9.12 -2.57
C ALA A 58 3.22 -9.95 -1.33
N LEU A 59 4.49 -9.88 -0.90
CA LEU A 59 5.05 -10.82 0.07
C LEU A 59 5.47 -10.15 1.39
N VAL A 60 5.99 -8.93 1.30
CA VAL A 60 6.73 -8.31 2.41
C VAL A 60 5.91 -7.35 3.25
N PRO A 61 5.19 -6.37 2.67
CA PRO A 61 4.51 -5.37 3.48
C PRO A 61 3.14 -5.86 3.96
N TRP A 62 2.95 -5.85 5.28
CA TRP A 62 1.67 -6.12 5.93
C TRP A 62 1.39 -5.03 6.96
N ALA A 63 0.17 -4.49 6.97
CA ALA A 63 -0.24 -3.51 7.96
C ALA A 63 -1.76 -3.58 8.17
N GLU A 64 -2.19 -3.27 9.38
CA GLU A 64 -3.60 -3.20 9.76
C GLU A 64 -3.83 -2.07 10.75
N ALA A 65 -4.84 -1.25 10.47
CA ALA A 65 -5.19 -0.08 11.25
C ALA A 65 -5.50 -0.47 12.70
N GLY A 66 -4.96 0.29 13.65
CA GLY A 66 -5.11 0.01 15.08
C GLY A 66 -4.44 -1.28 15.58
N VAL A 67 -3.73 -2.04 14.73
CA VAL A 67 -3.12 -3.32 15.11
C VAL A 67 -1.59 -3.27 15.04
N GLY A 68 -1.02 -3.06 13.85
CA GLY A 68 0.43 -3.06 13.67
C GLY A 68 0.86 -3.11 12.21
N ALA A 69 2.18 -3.18 12.01
CA ALA A 69 2.82 -3.34 10.71
C ALA A 69 3.96 -4.36 10.79
N VAL A 70 4.14 -5.16 9.73
CA VAL A 70 5.11 -6.25 9.64
C VAL A 70 5.80 -6.21 8.28
N ALA A 71 7.13 -6.31 8.29
CA ALA A 71 7.95 -6.60 7.13
C ALA A 71 8.67 -7.93 7.34
N THR A 72 8.35 -8.94 6.54
CA THR A 72 9.05 -10.25 6.53
C THR A 72 9.95 -10.32 5.29
N GLN A 73 11.23 -10.65 5.45
CA GLN A 73 12.24 -10.58 4.39
C GLN A 73 13.47 -11.48 4.60
N SER A 74 14.42 -11.27 3.68
CA SER A 74 15.47 -12.17 3.22
C SER A 74 14.86 -13.45 2.67
N PHE A 75 14.96 -14.60 3.33
CA PHE A 75 14.22 -15.78 2.89
C PHE A 75 12.81 -15.73 3.47
N VAL A 76 11.93 -14.97 2.79
CA VAL A 76 10.58 -14.66 3.28
C VAL A 76 9.82 -15.91 3.72
N GLU A 77 9.23 -15.81 4.91
CA GLU A 77 8.14 -16.68 5.36
C GLU A 77 6.86 -15.82 5.36
N PRO A 78 6.00 -15.91 4.31
CA PRO A 78 4.86 -15.01 4.15
C PRO A 78 3.89 -15.05 5.32
N SER A 79 3.78 -16.19 6.01
CA SER A 79 2.86 -16.36 7.14
C SER A 79 3.14 -15.43 8.31
N TYR A 80 4.38 -14.93 8.47
CA TYR A 80 4.73 -13.98 9.54
C TYR A 80 3.94 -12.68 9.48
N GLY A 81 3.54 -12.24 8.27
CA GLY A 81 2.71 -11.06 8.08
C GLY A 81 1.35 -11.18 8.77
N PRO A 82 0.43 -12.03 8.26
CA PRO A 82 -0.90 -12.18 8.84
C PRO A 82 -0.88 -12.74 10.26
N LEU A 83 0.01 -13.68 10.60
CA LEU A 83 0.08 -14.24 11.96
C LEU A 83 0.65 -13.23 12.96
N GLY A 84 1.62 -12.40 12.56
CA GLY A 84 2.14 -11.32 13.39
C GLY A 84 1.05 -10.29 13.72
N LEU A 85 0.28 -9.87 12.70
CA LEU A 85 -0.89 -9.00 12.88
C LEU A 85 -1.96 -9.66 13.76
N GLU A 86 -2.23 -10.95 13.58
CA GLU A 86 -3.19 -11.68 14.42
C GLU A 86 -2.78 -11.71 15.89
N LEU A 87 -1.51 -12.01 16.18
CA LEU A 87 -0.98 -12.00 17.54
C LEU A 87 -1.09 -10.60 18.17
N MET A 88 -0.75 -9.55 17.41
CA MET A 88 -0.89 -8.17 17.87
C MET A 88 -2.35 -7.78 18.12
N ARG A 89 -3.27 -8.20 17.25
CA ARG A 89 -4.71 -8.01 17.44
C ARG A 89 -5.24 -8.69 18.70
N LEU A 90 -4.66 -9.83 19.07
CA LEU A 90 -4.95 -10.55 20.32
C LEU A 90 -4.26 -9.94 21.55
N GLY A 91 -3.63 -8.77 21.42
CA GLY A 91 -3.05 -8.00 22.51
C GLY A 91 -1.59 -8.36 22.85
N ARG A 92 -0.91 -9.11 21.98
CA ARG A 92 0.55 -9.32 22.11
C ARG A 92 1.30 -8.09 21.62
N SER A 93 2.43 -7.78 22.25
CA SER A 93 3.33 -6.76 21.69
C SER A 93 4.04 -7.26 20.43
N ALA A 94 4.63 -6.35 19.66
CA ALA A 94 5.49 -6.69 18.53
C ALA A 94 6.60 -7.70 18.92
N GLU A 95 7.22 -7.53 20.09
CA GLU A 95 8.28 -8.43 20.59
C GLU A 95 7.73 -9.82 20.90
N GLN A 96 6.58 -9.91 21.55
CA GLN A 96 5.94 -11.18 21.88
C GLN A 96 5.50 -11.92 20.61
N ALA A 97 4.94 -11.19 19.64
CA ALA A 97 4.53 -11.76 18.35
C ALA A 97 5.75 -12.30 17.58
N LEU A 98 6.81 -11.50 17.44
CA LEU A 98 8.03 -11.92 16.75
C LEU A 98 8.71 -13.10 17.45
N GLN A 99 8.79 -13.09 18.78
CA GLN A 99 9.36 -14.19 19.56
C GLN A 99 8.57 -15.49 19.35
N ALA A 100 7.24 -15.43 19.37
CA ALA A 100 6.41 -16.61 19.15
C ALA A 100 6.69 -17.24 17.77
N LEU A 101 6.68 -16.43 16.71
CA LEU A 101 6.89 -16.90 15.33
C LEU A 101 8.30 -17.47 15.10
N THR A 102 9.32 -16.75 15.56
CA THR A 102 10.72 -17.17 15.38
C THR A 102 11.12 -18.37 16.24
N SER A 103 10.43 -18.62 17.36
CA SER A 103 10.73 -19.76 18.23
C SER A 103 10.31 -21.11 17.63
N THR A 104 9.36 -21.10 16.69
CA THR A 104 8.81 -22.29 16.03
C THR A 104 9.30 -22.48 14.60
N ASP A 105 10.06 -21.53 14.05
CA ASP A 105 10.60 -21.58 12.69
C ASP A 105 12.03 -22.13 12.69
N GLU A 106 12.20 -23.36 12.22
CA GLU A 106 13.53 -23.97 12.04
C GLU A 106 14.41 -23.19 11.04
N GLY A 107 13.78 -22.43 10.13
CA GLY A 107 14.43 -21.55 9.16
C GLY A 107 14.74 -20.16 9.68
N ARG A 108 14.52 -19.85 10.97
CA ARG A 108 14.69 -18.49 11.55
C ARG A 108 16.03 -17.84 11.23
N ASP A 109 17.10 -18.63 11.07
CA ASP A 109 18.44 -18.11 10.85
C ASP A 109 18.63 -17.52 9.44
N VAL A 110 17.76 -17.81 8.47
CA VAL A 110 17.75 -17.15 7.15
C VAL A 110 16.68 -16.06 7.02
N ARG A 111 15.87 -15.83 8.06
CA ARG A 111 14.81 -14.81 8.07
C ARG A 111 15.35 -13.48 8.54
N GLN A 112 14.75 -12.42 8.03
CA GLN A 112 14.88 -11.07 8.57
C GLN A 112 13.47 -10.47 8.67
N VAL A 113 13.09 -9.96 9.84
CA VAL A 113 11.71 -9.53 10.11
C VAL A 113 11.74 -8.29 10.97
N ALA A 114 10.84 -7.34 10.72
CA ALA A 114 10.55 -6.26 11.63
C ALA A 114 9.04 -6.09 11.85
N MET A 115 8.67 -5.72 13.07
CA MET A 115 7.30 -5.47 13.48
C MET A 115 7.22 -4.19 14.30
N VAL A 116 6.15 -3.44 14.13
CA VAL A 116 5.74 -2.35 15.04
C VAL A 116 4.27 -2.53 15.38
N ASP A 117 3.93 -2.51 16.68
CA ASP A 117 2.54 -2.60 17.12
C ASP A 117 1.87 -1.22 17.18
N ALA A 118 0.54 -1.18 17.32
CA ALA A 118 -0.23 0.06 17.40
C ALA A 118 0.11 0.96 18.60
N THR A 119 0.87 0.45 19.58
CA THR A 119 1.38 1.24 20.71
C THR A 119 2.79 1.77 20.47
N GLY A 120 3.40 1.43 19.33
CA GLY A 120 4.73 1.87 18.92
C GLY A 120 5.88 1.02 19.47
N ARG A 121 5.61 -0.18 20.02
CA ARG A 121 6.68 -1.11 20.38
C ARG A 121 7.23 -1.78 19.12
N VAL A 122 8.54 -1.98 19.09
CA VAL A 122 9.27 -2.39 17.89
C VAL A 122 10.07 -3.65 18.18
N ALA A 123 9.96 -4.62 17.28
CA ALA A 123 10.76 -5.83 17.33
C ALA A 123 11.39 -6.09 15.97
N ALA A 124 12.66 -6.50 15.96
CA ALA A 124 13.36 -6.88 14.74
C ALA A 124 14.19 -8.15 14.98
N HIS A 125 14.30 -8.97 13.93
CA HIS A 125 15.11 -10.18 13.89
C HIS A 125 15.95 -10.16 12.61
N THR A 126 17.23 -10.49 12.72
CA THR A 126 18.11 -10.74 11.57
C THR A 126 18.84 -12.03 11.84
N GLY A 127 18.49 -13.07 11.09
CA GLY A 127 19.05 -14.39 11.25
C GLY A 127 20.54 -14.44 10.90
N ALA A 128 21.27 -15.33 11.57
CA ALA A 128 22.73 -15.44 11.44
C ALA A 128 23.22 -15.90 10.04
N LEU A 129 22.31 -16.43 9.21
CA LEU A 129 22.56 -16.91 7.86
C LEU A 129 21.93 -16.02 6.78
N CYS A 130 21.41 -14.83 7.13
CA CYS A 130 21.11 -13.81 6.14
C CYS A 130 22.39 -13.46 5.36
N ILE A 131 22.27 -13.24 4.05
CA ILE A 131 23.44 -12.95 3.20
C ILE A 131 24.12 -11.67 3.67
N THR A 132 25.45 -11.69 3.75
CA THR A 132 26.32 -10.61 4.27
C THR A 132 25.90 -9.21 3.85
N ALA A 133 26.25 -8.25 4.72
CA ALA A 133 25.67 -6.91 4.75
C ALA A 133 24.17 -7.00 5.07
N ALA A 134 23.87 -7.77 6.12
CA ALA A 134 22.56 -7.89 6.73
C ALA A 134 22.56 -7.31 8.16
N GLY A 135 21.56 -6.49 8.44
CA GLY A 135 21.41 -5.83 9.73
C GLY A 135 20.11 -5.03 9.81
N HIS A 136 19.89 -4.42 10.96
CA HIS A 136 18.75 -3.55 11.21
C HIS A 136 19.11 -2.43 12.18
N HIS A 137 18.27 -1.40 12.21
CA HIS A 137 18.28 -0.36 13.21
C HIS A 137 16.85 -0.16 13.72
N ALA A 138 16.65 -0.33 15.03
CA ALA A 138 15.39 -0.04 15.69
C ALA A 138 15.48 1.33 16.35
N GLY A 139 14.57 2.23 15.99
CA GLY A 139 14.44 3.56 16.57
C GLY A 139 13.11 3.74 17.29
N ALA A 140 12.73 4.98 17.56
CA ALA A 140 11.49 5.29 18.26
C ALA A 140 10.26 5.03 17.36
N GLN A 141 9.54 3.94 17.62
CA GLN A 141 8.34 3.50 16.88
C GLN A 141 8.59 3.16 15.39
N TYR A 142 9.81 2.79 15.03
CA TYR A 142 10.15 2.29 13.68
C TYR A 142 11.32 1.30 13.71
N SER A 143 11.43 0.49 12.66
CA SER A 143 12.63 -0.30 12.37
C SER A 143 12.94 -0.26 10.88
N VAL A 144 14.22 -0.13 10.56
CA VAL A 144 14.78 -0.29 9.21
C VAL A 144 15.67 -1.52 9.18
N GLN A 145 15.59 -2.29 8.10
CA GLN A 145 16.30 -3.56 7.99
C GLN A 145 16.72 -3.79 6.55
N ALA A 146 17.92 -4.35 6.38
CA ALA A 146 18.42 -4.70 5.07
C ALA A 146 19.28 -5.97 5.10
N ASN A 147 19.37 -6.65 3.96
CA ASN A 147 20.19 -7.83 3.73
C ASN A 147 20.64 -7.87 2.26
N LEU A 148 21.76 -8.53 1.96
CA LEU A 148 22.32 -8.59 0.59
C LEU A 148 22.68 -7.19 0.05
N MET A 149 23.20 -6.32 0.91
CA MET A 149 23.53 -4.93 0.54
C MET A 149 24.90 -4.81 -0.11
N GLU A 150 25.06 -3.80 -0.96
CA GLU A 150 26.40 -3.40 -1.40
C GLU A 150 27.27 -2.94 -0.22
N ASN A 151 26.67 -2.19 0.73
CA ASN A 151 27.35 -1.67 1.91
C ASN A 151 26.56 -1.92 3.20
N SER A 152 27.26 -2.15 4.32
CA SER A 152 26.65 -2.29 5.65
C SER A 152 26.18 -0.95 6.26
N THR A 153 26.39 0.16 5.57
CA THR A 153 25.95 1.50 5.97
C THR A 153 24.46 1.75 5.71
N VAL A 154 23.83 0.92 4.86
CA VAL A 154 22.47 1.12 4.34
C VAL A 154 21.44 1.35 5.45
N TRP A 155 21.25 0.42 6.40
CA TRP A 155 20.22 0.59 7.43
C TRP A 155 20.49 1.79 8.36
N GLY A 156 21.77 2.18 8.54
CA GLY A 156 22.11 3.40 9.26
C GLY A 156 21.71 4.67 8.49
N ALA A 157 21.85 4.67 7.16
CA ALA A 157 21.40 5.78 6.32
C ALA A 157 19.88 5.88 6.26
N MET A 158 19.18 4.75 6.15
CA MET A 158 17.71 4.67 6.19
C MET A 158 17.16 5.31 7.48
N ALA A 159 17.73 4.95 8.64
CA ALA A 159 17.33 5.49 9.94
C ALA A 159 17.48 7.01 9.99
N ARG A 160 18.66 7.53 9.64
CA ARG A 160 18.93 8.98 9.62
C ARG A 160 17.99 9.74 8.68
N ALA A 161 17.71 9.18 7.50
CA ALA A 161 16.82 9.80 6.54
C ALA A 161 15.37 9.80 7.03
N TYR A 162 14.89 8.71 7.62
CA TYR A 162 13.55 8.64 8.22
C TYR A 162 13.37 9.65 9.35
N GLU A 163 14.37 9.76 10.24
CA GLU A 163 14.35 10.67 11.39
C GLU A 163 14.44 12.15 11.01
N ALA A 164 15.16 12.47 9.93
CA ALA A 164 15.32 13.84 9.43
C ALA A 164 14.20 14.27 8.47
N ALA A 165 13.44 13.32 7.91
CA ALA A 165 12.41 13.61 6.93
C ALA A 165 11.17 14.28 7.55
N GLU A 166 10.63 15.25 6.84
CA GLU A 166 9.40 15.95 7.18
C GLU A 166 8.20 15.42 6.37
N GLY A 167 6.99 15.82 6.75
CA GLY A 167 5.76 15.45 6.06
C GLY A 167 5.06 14.21 6.64
N ASP A 168 4.16 13.65 5.85
CA ASP A 168 3.35 12.48 6.24
C ASP A 168 4.19 11.21 6.39
N LEU A 169 3.57 10.13 6.89
CA LEU A 169 4.26 8.85 7.07
C LEU A 169 4.80 8.31 5.74
N ALA A 170 4.04 8.44 4.63
CA ALA A 170 4.46 7.95 3.32
C ALA A 170 5.74 8.65 2.81
N ALA A 171 5.86 9.97 3.00
CA ALA A 171 7.05 10.75 2.65
C ALA A 171 8.30 10.27 3.41
N ARG A 172 8.16 10.04 4.72
CA ARG A 172 9.26 9.57 5.57
C ARG A 172 9.69 8.14 5.24
N LEU A 173 8.73 7.25 4.96
CA LEU A 173 9.04 5.88 4.50
C LEU A 173 9.78 5.89 3.16
N LEU A 174 9.37 6.74 2.20
CA LEU A 174 10.08 6.93 0.93
C LEU A 174 11.50 7.46 1.14
N ALA A 175 11.70 8.45 2.01
CA ALA A 175 13.02 8.99 2.31
C ALA A 175 13.98 7.90 2.82
N ALA A 176 13.49 6.95 3.61
CA ALA A 176 14.28 5.80 4.04
C ALA A 176 14.69 4.91 2.85
N LEU A 177 13.77 4.60 1.93
CA LEU A 177 14.09 3.78 0.74
C LEU A 177 15.11 4.48 -0.18
N GLU A 178 14.97 5.79 -0.38
CA GLU A 178 15.91 6.56 -1.21
C GLU A 178 17.30 6.61 -0.61
N ALA A 179 17.40 6.74 0.72
CA ALA A 179 18.68 6.71 1.41
C ALA A 179 19.36 5.34 1.29
N ALA A 180 18.59 4.24 1.31
CA ALA A 180 19.13 2.92 1.05
C ALA A 180 19.69 2.80 -0.38
N GLU A 181 18.93 3.24 -1.38
CA GLU A 181 19.35 3.22 -2.78
C GLU A 181 20.59 4.09 -3.02
N GLY A 182 20.68 5.25 -2.35
CA GLY A 182 21.83 6.15 -2.41
C GLY A 182 23.12 5.57 -1.80
N GLU A 183 23.01 4.57 -0.94
CA GLU A 183 24.14 3.83 -0.33
C GLU A 183 24.49 2.53 -1.11
N GLY A 184 23.90 2.34 -2.29
CA GLY A 184 24.14 1.19 -3.18
C GLY A 184 23.02 0.14 -3.15
N GLY A 185 22.18 0.12 -2.11
CA GLY A 185 21.01 -0.76 -2.05
C GLY A 185 21.33 -2.26 -2.20
N ASP A 186 20.47 -2.98 -2.93
CA ASP A 186 20.74 -4.38 -3.32
C ASP A 186 21.99 -4.45 -4.19
N ILE A 187 22.91 -5.35 -3.88
CA ILE A 187 24.07 -5.60 -4.77
C ILE A 187 23.65 -6.16 -6.14
N ARG A 188 22.42 -6.68 -6.27
CA ARG A 188 21.86 -7.12 -7.56
C ARG A 188 21.26 -5.97 -8.38
N GLY A 189 21.09 -4.77 -7.79
CA GLY A 189 20.43 -3.61 -8.38
C GLY A 189 18.98 -3.44 -7.93
N ARG A 190 18.09 -3.02 -8.82
CA ARG A 190 16.70 -2.68 -8.47
C ARG A 190 15.69 -3.24 -9.46
N GLN A 191 14.51 -3.60 -8.96
CA GLN A 191 13.44 -4.15 -9.80
C GLN A 191 12.04 -3.77 -9.32
N SER A 192 11.70 -4.01 -8.04
CA SER A 192 10.36 -3.77 -7.51
C SER A 192 10.39 -2.99 -6.21
N ALA A 193 9.30 -2.31 -5.89
CA ALA A 193 9.12 -1.58 -4.64
C ALA A 193 7.64 -1.54 -4.25
N ALA A 194 7.35 -1.35 -2.96
CA ALA A 194 6.00 -1.19 -2.48
C ALA A 194 5.94 -0.30 -1.23
N LEU A 195 4.79 0.34 -1.03
CA LEU A 195 4.47 1.14 0.15
C LEU A 195 3.02 0.89 0.54
N LEU A 196 2.84 0.51 1.79
CA LEU A 196 1.54 0.28 2.43
C LEU A 196 1.46 1.20 3.65
N VAL A 197 0.44 2.05 3.72
CA VAL A 197 0.14 2.88 4.89
C VAL A 197 -1.35 2.76 5.20
N VAL A 198 -1.65 2.47 6.46
CA VAL A 198 -3.01 2.35 6.97
C VAL A 198 -3.30 3.43 8.01
N SER A 199 -4.58 3.74 8.21
CA SER A 199 -5.05 4.68 9.25
C SER A 199 -4.61 4.22 10.65
N GLY A 200 -4.46 5.18 11.57
CA GLY A 200 -4.17 4.85 12.96
C GLY A 200 -5.37 4.25 13.69
N GLU A 201 -6.54 4.84 13.47
CA GLU A 201 -7.81 4.35 13.99
C GLU A 201 -8.52 3.48 12.94
N PRO A 202 -8.99 2.27 13.29
CA PRO A 202 -9.69 1.40 12.36
C PRO A 202 -11.13 1.88 12.13
N THR A 203 -11.56 1.95 10.87
CA THR A 203 -12.95 2.24 10.50
C THR A 203 -13.85 1.00 10.60
N GLY A 204 -13.27 -0.18 10.81
CA GLY A 204 -13.96 -1.47 10.74
C GLY A 204 -14.17 -1.96 9.30
N VAL A 205 -13.67 -1.22 8.31
CA VAL A 205 -13.79 -1.52 6.88
C VAL A 205 -12.39 -1.53 6.28
N PRO A 206 -11.73 -2.70 6.16
CA PRO A 206 -10.29 -2.79 5.90
C PRO A 206 -9.79 -2.05 4.65
N TRP A 207 -10.61 -1.97 3.60
CA TRP A 207 -10.23 -1.25 2.38
C TRP A 207 -10.32 0.27 2.50
N ARG A 208 -11.10 0.81 3.45
CA ARG A 208 -11.12 2.26 3.75
C ARG A 208 -9.93 2.68 4.60
N ASP A 209 -9.41 1.74 5.40
CA ASP A 209 -8.27 1.99 6.28
C ASP A 209 -6.94 2.05 5.51
N ARG A 210 -6.89 1.60 4.23
CA ARG A 210 -5.69 1.67 3.38
C ARG A 210 -5.58 3.03 2.71
N LEU A 211 -4.74 3.90 3.27
CA LEU A 211 -4.45 5.23 2.74
C LEU A 211 -3.54 5.17 1.51
N PHE A 212 -2.54 4.28 1.57
CA PHE A 212 -1.63 3.96 0.47
C PHE A 212 -1.48 2.44 0.38
N ASP A 213 -1.65 1.85 -0.80
CA ASP A 213 -1.33 0.45 -1.11
C ASP A 213 -0.77 0.42 -2.54
N LEU A 214 0.50 0.79 -2.66
CA LEU A 214 1.16 1.08 -3.92
C LEU A 214 2.24 0.04 -4.19
N ARG A 215 2.28 -0.48 -5.43
CA ARG A 215 3.20 -1.55 -5.84
C ARG A 215 3.76 -1.28 -7.22
N ILE A 216 5.08 -1.39 -7.32
CA ILE A 216 5.84 -1.41 -8.56
C ILE A 216 6.39 -2.81 -8.70
N GLU A 217 5.80 -3.61 -9.60
CA GLU A 217 6.15 -5.03 -9.72
C GLU A 217 7.47 -5.26 -10.47
N ASP A 218 7.78 -4.37 -11.43
CA ASP A 218 8.98 -4.36 -12.26
C ASP A 218 9.21 -2.95 -12.85
N HIS A 219 10.34 -2.32 -12.54
CA HIS A 219 10.77 -1.04 -13.08
C HIS A 219 12.29 -0.87 -12.90
N PRO A 220 13.02 -0.26 -13.86
CA PRO A 220 14.46 0.02 -13.71
C PRO A 220 14.80 1.06 -12.63
N ASP A 221 13.80 1.80 -12.16
CA ASP A 221 13.89 2.77 -11.06
C ASP A 221 12.62 2.74 -10.18
N PRO A 222 12.43 1.67 -9.38
CA PRO A 222 11.15 1.43 -8.73
C PRO A 222 10.89 2.38 -7.56
N VAL A 223 11.93 2.95 -6.93
CA VAL A 223 11.76 3.91 -5.82
C VAL A 223 11.29 5.26 -6.34
N ALA A 224 11.87 5.77 -7.44
CA ALA A 224 11.40 7.00 -8.06
C ALA A 224 9.98 6.87 -8.59
N GLU A 225 9.65 5.71 -9.19
CA GLU A 225 8.29 5.44 -9.67
C GLU A 225 7.29 5.30 -8.51
N LEU A 226 7.69 4.70 -7.39
CA LEU A 226 6.87 4.66 -6.18
C LEU A 226 6.60 6.05 -5.62
N ARG A 227 7.59 6.97 -5.65
CA ARG A 227 7.39 8.39 -5.30
C ARG A 227 6.34 9.05 -6.19
N ARG A 228 6.44 8.85 -7.51
CA ARG A 228 5.43 9.36 -8.46
C ARG A 228 4.03 8.86 -8.13
N LEU A 229 3.89 7.58 -7.78
CA LEU A 229 2.60 7.00 -7.36
C LEU A 229 2.10 7.54 -6.02
N VAL A 230 2.99 7.83 -5.06
CA VAL A 230 2.60 8.47 -3.79
C VAL A 230 2.01 9.86 -4.04
N ASP A 231 2.63 10.67 -4.90
CA ASP A 231 2.11 11.98 -5.25
C ASP A 231 0.76 11.87 -5.99
N LEU A 232 0.62 10.90 -6.90
CA LEU A 232 -0.64 10.63 -7.57
C LEU A 232 -1.74 10.17 -6.60
N GLN A 233 -1.42 9.30 -5.65
CA GLN A 233 -2.37 8.84 -4.63
C GLN A 233 -2.87 10.01 -3.77
N ARG A 234 -2.01 10.98 -3.43
CA ARG A 234 -2.42 12.19 -2.69
C ARG A 234 -3.46 13.00 -3.45
N VAL A 235 -3.34 13.11 -4.77
CA VAL A 235 -4.34 13.76 -5.63
C VAL A 235 -5.68 13.05 -5.49
N TYR A 236 -5.72 11.72 -5.66
CA TYR A 236 -6.97 10.95 -5.55
C TYR A 236 -7.56 10.95 -4.14
N LEU A 237 -6.74 10.95 -3.09
CA LEU A 237 -7.22 11.12 -1.71
C LEU A 237 -7.95 12.46 -1.55
N LYS A 238 -7.42 13.54 -2.11
CA LYS A 238 -8.05 14.87 -2.07
C LYS A 238 -9.30 14.96 -2.94
N LEU A 239 -9.33 14.31 -4.09
CA LEU A 239 -10.54 14.20 -4.91
C LEU A 239 -11.66 13.47 -4.14
N ASN A 240 -11.34 12.33 -3.52
CA ASN A 240 -12.30 11.58 -2.72
C ASN A 240 -12.80 12.39 -1.52
N GLU A 241 -11.91 13.11 -0.83
CA GLU A 241 -12.31 14.05 0.25
C GLU A 241 -13.32 15.09 -0.27
N GLY A 242 -13.08 15.62 -1.47
CA GLY A 242 -13.99 16.56 -2.12
C GLY A 242 -15.35 15.95 -2.47
N ASP A 243 -15.37 14.76 -3.07
CA ASP A 243 -16.60 14.05 -3.43
C ASP A 243 -17.43 13.68 -2.19
N GLU A 244 -16.76 13.29 -1.10
CA GLU A 244 -17.41 13.02 0.17
C GLU A 244 -17.99 14.28 0.82
N ALA A 245 -17.25 15.40 0.80
CA ALA A 245 -17.75 16.69 1.29
C ALA A 245 -18.96 17.15 0.47
N TRP A 246 -18.89 17.00 -0.85
CA TRP A 246 -19.99 17.32 -1.76
C TRP A 246 -21.23 16.50 -1.42
N THR A 247 -21.07 15.20 -1.23
CA THR A 247 -22.18 14.28 -0.87
C THR A 247 -22.85 14.69 0.45
N ARG A 248 -22.11 15.29 1.38
CA ARG A 248 -22.64 15.82 2.65
C ARG A 248 -23.26 17.22 2.53
N GLY A 249 -23.26 17.83 1.35
CA GLY A 249 -23.71 19.19 1.12
C GLY A 249 -22.70 20.27 1.53
N ASP A 250 -21.47 19.89 1.86
CA ASP A 250 -20.38 20.80 2.18
C ASP A 250 -19.65 21.22 0.89
N VAL A 251 -20.28 22.14 0.17
CA VAL A 251 -19.78 22.63 -1.11
C VAL A 251 -18.46 23.39 -0.96
N GLU A 252 -18.29 24.14 0.14
CA GLU A 252 -17.05 24.90 0.39
C GLU A 252 -15.88 23.95 0.64
N GLY A 253 -16.06 22.95 1.52
CA GLY A 253 -15.07 21.92 1.78
C GLY A 253 -14.73 21.11 0.52
N ALA A 254 -15.74 20.79 -0.31
CA ALA A 254 -15.50 20.08 -1.57
C ALA A 254 -14.62 20.89 -2.53
N MET A 255 -14.93 22.17 -2.73
CA MET A 255 -14.14 23.03 -3.61
C MET A 255 -12.73 23.27 -3.09
N ALA A 256 -12.54 23.36 -1.76
CA ALA A 256 -11.21 23.45 -1.15
C ALA A 256 -10.38 22.19 -1.45
N ALA A 257 -10.94 21.01 -1.23
CA ALA A 257 -10.27 19.74 -1.49
C ALA A 257 -9.93 19.55 -2.99
N TYR A 258 -10.85 19.90 -3.90
CA TYR A 258 -10.58 19.89 -5.34
C TYR A 258 -9.48 20.86 -5.76
N SER A 259 -9.44 22.06 -5.15
CA SER A 259 -8.37 23.02 -5.40
C SER A 259 -7.01 22.51 -4.92
N GLU A 260 -6.95 21.87 -3.75
CA GLU A 260 -5.73 21.23 -3.25
C GLU A 260 -5.28 20.09 -4.17
N ALA A 261 -6.20 19.24 -4.63
CA ALA A 261 -5.89 18.17 -5.58
C ALA A 261 -5.24 18.71 -6.86
N GLY A 262 -5.78 19.80 -7.42
CA GLY A 262 -5.23 20.46 -8.61
C GLY A 262 -3.87 21.15 -8.39
N ALA A 263 -3.50 21.45 -7.15
CA ALA A 263 -2.20 22.01 -6.80
C ALA A 263 -1.11 20.94 -6.61
N LEU A 264 -1.51 19.70 -6.30
CA LEU A 264 -0.59 18.58 -6.05
C LEU A 264 0.05 18.03 -7.31
N ALA A 265 -0.67 18.01 -8.44
CA ALA A 265 -0.15 17.50 -9.70
C ALA A 265 -0.76 18.19 -10.92
N PRO A 266 -0.01 18.29 -12.05
CA PRO A 266 -0.59 18.79 -13.30
C PRO A 266 -1.62 17.81 -13.85
N ASP A 267 -2.55 18.31 -14.67
CA ASP A 267 -3.61 17.49 -15.29
C ASP A 267 -3.07 16.28 -16.07
N ALA A 268 -1.87 16.40 -16.65
CA ALA A 268 -1.22 15.31 -17.36
C ALA A 268 -0.93 14.08 -16.47
N ALA A 269 -0.78 14.27 -15.15
CA ALA A 269 -0.52 13.17 -14.22
C ALA A 269 -1.70 12.19 -14.11
N THR A 270 -2.92 12.65 -14.38
CA THR A 270 -4.16 11.83 -14.36
C THR A 270 -4.78 11.73 -15.76
N ASN A 271 -4.06 12.11 -16.82
CA ASN A 271 -4.64 12.28 -18.16
C ASN A 271 -5.94 13.13 -18.16
N GLY A 272 -6.02 14.14 -17.29
CA GLY A 272 -7.18 15.03 -17.17
C GLY A 272 -8.36 14.46 -16.37
N GLU A 273 -8.29 13.22 -15.88
CA GLU A 273 -9.37 12.57 -15.13
C GLU A 273 -9.81 13.36 -13.88
N ALA A 274 -8.87 13.89 -13.10
CA ALA A 274 -9.17 14.69 -11.92
C ALA A 274 -10.05 15.90 -12.28
N ALA A 275 -9.64 16.67 -13.27
CA ALA A 275 -10.41 17.81 -13.76
C ALA A 275 -11.76 17.38 -14.35
N PHE A 276 -11.79 16.25 -15.06
CA PHE A 276 -13.03 15.72 -15.63
C PHE A 276 -14.09 15.49 -14.55
N TRP A 277 -13.78 14.71 -13.52
CA TRP A 277 -14.76 14.36 -12.49
C TRP A 277 -15.21 15.56 -11.65
N ILE A 278 -14.32 16.50 -11.32
CA ILE A 278 -14.71 17.77 -10.69
C ILE A 278 -15.75 18.51 -11.57
N GLY A 279 -15.50 18.59 -12.88
CA GLY A 279 -16.42 19.20 -13.83
C GLY A 279 -17.78 18.48 -13.90
N ILE A 280 -17.78 17.15 -13.87
CA ILE A 280 -19.02 16.36 -13.84
C ILE A 280 -19.81 16.60 -12.57
N THR A 281 -19.17 16.60 -11.40
CA THR A 281 -19.81 16.89 -10.11
C THR A 281 -20.51 18.27 -10.14
N LEU A 282 -19.80 19.30 -10.62
CA LEU A 282 -20.36 20.65 -10.76
C LEU A 282 -21.54 20.69 -11.75
N ALA A 283 -21.39 20.08 -12.92
CA ALA A 283 -22.44 20.08 -13.95
C ALA A 283 -23.69 19.31 -13.50
N GLY A 284 -23.52 18.20 -12.80
CA GLY A 284 -24.62 17.39 -12.25
C GLY A 284 -25.47 18.16 -11.23
N ASP A 285 -24.87 19.11 -10.52
CA ASP A 285 -25.55 20.00 -9.56
C ASP A 285 -26.09 21.29 -10.20
N GLY A 286 -26.08 21.38 -11.54
CA GLY A 286 -26.57 22.55 -12.28
C GLY A 286 -25.58 23.71 -12.37
N ARG A 287 -24.32 23.52 -11.96
CA ARG A 287 -23.25 24.53 -12.01
C ARG A 287 -22.42 24.40 -13.30
N ALA A 288 -23.09 24.33 -14.44
CA ALA A 288 -22.47 24.04 -15.74
C ALA A 288 -21.39 25.06 -16.14
N ASP A 289 -21.60 26.35 -15.85
CA ASP A 289 -20.61 27.40 -16.17
C ASP A 289 -19.30 27.22 -15.40
N GLU A 290 -19.38 26.73 -14.15
CA GLU A 290 -18.22 26.44 -13.32
C GLU A 290 -17.55 25.12 -13.70
N ALA A 291 -18.30 24.18 -14.26
CA ALA A 291 -17.77 22.92 -14.77
C ALA A 291 -16.89 23.09 -16.02
N VAL A 292 -17.27 23.98 -16.94
CA VAL A 292 -16.62 24.12 -18.26
C VAL A 292 -15.10 24.33 -18.19
N PRO A 293 -14.54 25.19 -17.31
CA PRO A 293 -13.09 25.32 -17.17
C PRO A 293 -12.37 24.01 -16.85
N TYR A 294 -12.95 23.18 -15.98
CA TYR A 294 -12.39 21.87 -15.63
C TYR A 294 -12.51 20.86 -16.77
N LEU A 295 -13.68 20.81 -17.41
CA LEU A 295 -13.89 19.90 -18.54
C LEU A 295 -13.02 20.26 -19.74
N ARG A 296 -12.71 21.54 -19.95
CA ARG A 296 -11.76 22.00 -20.99
C ARG A 296 -10.33 21.53 -20.69
N ARG A 297 -9.90 21.57 -19.42
CA ARG A 297 -8.60 21.03 -18.98
C ARG A 297 -8.50 19.54 -19.28
N ALA A 298 -9.55 18.77 -18.95
CA ALA A 298 -9.61 17.35 -19.28
C ALA A 298 -9.54 17.12 -20.80
N TYR A 299 -10.37 17.82 -21.58
CA TYR A 299 -10.39 17.73 -23.05
C TYR A 299 -9.02 18.03 -23.70
N ALA A 300 -8.25 18.96 -23.12
CA ALA A 300 -6.91 19.29 -23.59
C ALA A 300 -5.91 18.13 -23.40
N GLN A 301 -6.14 17.23 -22.44
CA GLN A 301 -5.35 16.01 -22.28
C GLN A 301 -5.79 14.92 -23.26
N ASP A 302 -7.11 14.70 -23.38
CA ASP A 302 -7.66 13.70 -24.29
C ASP A 302 -9.07 14.09 -24.78
N PRO A 303 -9.28 14.27 -26.10
CA PRO A 303 -10.59 14.58 -26.65
C PRO A 303 -11.68 13.53 -26.33
N ARG A 304 -11.31 12.29 -25.99
CA ARG A 304 -12.25 11.22 -25.62
C ARG A 304 -13.03 11.52 -24.34
N TRP A 305 -12.56 12.44 -23.49
CA TRP A 305 -13.35 12.91 -22.35
C TRP A 305 -14.70 13.50 -22.77
N ALA A 306 -14.76 14.16 -23.94
CA ALA A 306 -16.02 14.69 -24.47
C ALA A 306 -16.99 13.58 -24.92
N GLU A 307 -16.46 12.44 -25.37
CA GLU A 307 -17.29 11.27 -25.66
C GLU A 307 -17.88 10.67 -24.38
N LEU A 308 -17.10 10.66 -23.29
CA LEU A 308 -17.58 10.17 -22.00
C LEU A 308 -18.75 11.01 -21.47
N VAL A 309 -18.72 12.34 -21.59
CA VAL A 309 -19.84 13.23 -21.17
C VAL A 309 -21.19 12.74 -21.72
N GLY A 310 -21.24 12.36 -23.00
CA GLY A 310 -22.47 11.87 -23.64
C GLY A 310 -22.98 10.52 -23.12
N ARG A 311 -22.15 9.75 -22.39
CA ARG A 311 -22.50 8.43 -21.83
C ARG A 311 -23.01 8.52 -20.39
N LEU A 312 -22.75 9.62 -19.69
CA LEU A 312 -23.05 9.78 -18.26
C LEU A 312 -24.55 9.89 -17.93
N PRO A 313 -25.44 10.44 -18.78
CA PRO A 313 -26.87 10.48 -18.49
C PRO A 313 -27.49 9.11 -18.24
N ALA A 314 -27.13 8.12 -19.04
CA ALA A 314 -27.62 6.75 -18.88
C ALA A 314 -27.17 6.09 -17.56
N SER A 315 -26.10 6.61 -16.93
CA SER A 315 -25.59 6.16 -15.64
C SER A 315 -26.11 7.01 -14.47
N GLY A 316 -26.93 8.03 -14.73
CA GLY A 316 -27.44 8.96 -13.71
C GLY A 316 -26.40 9.93 -13.15
N LEU A 317 -25.21 10.01 -13.75
CA LEU A 317 -24.12 10.91 -13.32
C LEU A 317 -24.27 12.34 -13.87
N LEU A 318 -25.12 12.51 -14.87
CA LEU A 318 -25.60 13.80 -15.36
C LEU A 318 -27.11 13.70 -15.63
N PRO A 319 -27.85 14.82 -15.63
CA PRO A 319 -29.21 14.85 -16.12
C PRO A 319 -29.31 14.37 -17.57
N ASP A 320 -30.40 13.68 -17.92
CA ASP A 320 -30.76 13.36 -19.31
C ASP A 320 -31.33 14.61 -20.02
N ASP A 321 -30.45 15.59 -20.20
CA ASP A 321 -30.72 16.87 -20.84
C ASP A 321 -29.79 17.08 -22.05
N PRO A 322 -30.28 16.86 -23.28
CA PRO A 322 -29.50 17.05 -24.50
C PRO A 322 -28.93 18.46 -24.66
N GLN A 323 -29.57 19.50 -24.11
CA GLN A 323 -29.09 20.88 -24.20
C GLN A 323 -27.88 21.09 -23.30
N LEU A 324 -27.95 20.60 -22.05
CA LEU A 324 -26.82 20.61 -21.12
C LEU A 324 -25.62 19.87 -21.74
N ILE A 325 -25.83 18.64 -22.24
CA ILE A 325 -24.75 17.84 -22.85
C ILE A 325 -24.11 18.57 -24.03
N ALA A 326 -24.92 19.18 -24.90
CA ALA A 326 -24.41 19.99 -26.01
C ALA A 326 -23.62 21.21 -25.52
N ALA A 327 -24.09 21.90 -24.48
CA ALA A 327 -23.42 23.06 -23.89
C ALA A 327 -22.05 22.69 -23.30
N LEU A 328 -21.99 21.62 -22.49
CA LEU A 328 -20.73 21.11 -21.94
C LEU A 328 -19.75 20.74 -23.06
N PHE A 329 -20.22 20.07 -24.11
CA PHE A 329 -19.40 19.69 -25.26
C PHE A 329 -18.81 20.89 -26.01
N GLN A 330 -19.59 21.96 -26.24
CA GLN A 330 -19.06 23.18 -26.86
C GLN A 330 -18.09 23.90 -25.91
N GLY A 331 -18.43 24.00 -24.63
CA GLY A 331 -17.58 24.60 -23.60
C GLY A 331 -16.20 23.93 -23.50
N MET A 332 -16.16 22.60 -23.56
CA MET A 332 -14.91 21.80 -23.60
C MET A 332 -14.04 22.17 -24.81
N LYS A 333 -14.65 22.43 -25.97
CA LYS A 333 -13.94 22.81 -27.20
C LYS A 333 -13.58 24.30 -27.27
N GLY A 334 -14.05 25.10 -26.32
CA GLY A 334 -13.89 26.56 -26.32
C GLY A 334 -14.71 27.25 -27.41
N ARG A 335 -15.89 26.70 -27.74
CA ARG A 335 -16.83 27.23 -28.74
C ARG A 335 -18.09 27.76 -28.09
#